data_AF-A0A1H0DV26-F1
#
_entry.id   AF-A0A1H0DV26-F1
#
_cell.length_a   1.000
_cell.length_b   1.000
_cell.length_c   1.000
_cell.angle_alpha   90.00
_cell.angle_beta   90.00
_cell.angle_gamma   90.00
#
_symmetry.space_group_name_H-M   'P 1'
#
loop_
_entity.id
_entity.type
_entity.pdbx_description
1 polymer ?
#
loop_
_entity_poly.entity_id
_entity_poly.type
_entity_poly.pdbx_seq_one_letter_code
_entity_poly.pdbx_strand_id
1 'polypeptide(L)'
;MAVTLDTYAPYDSGAGADAREDLWRQFMRYMKGVQFGNGVFRTAATAMEVFADSTGMQVKVRAGEGWAQGQWGQNVTEKTLPIAAAHATLARKDRVILRNDFTLNRFELDVLTGTAAGSPTLPPLTQNTSKWEVGLGGVDVPALDTSIGAAQVFDNRTWIDDAPVVARKTSNKTVNNDNVIANHTDTQLLPLMSANATYTFEAFLIYSATTTADVRITAVGPTGATGQICPAGLVFGAGGIGADIEMGVFDLGTTLVSGGAGAGTKVASLLRGTVTTLDTAGPLGVRFAQNGAEVSDAILYAQSTLSIQRIA
;
A
#
# COMPACT_ATOMS: atom_id res chain seq x y z
N MET A 1 16.96 -3.88 39.49
CA MET A 1 17.67 -2.74 38.91
C MET A 1 17.07 -2.47 37.55
N ALA A 2 16.69 -1.23 37.25
CA ALA A 2 16.22 -0.87 35.91
C ALA A 2 17.44 -0.65 35.00
N VAL A 3 17.37 -1.15 33.77
CA VAL A 3 18.38 -0.94 32.73
C VAL A 3 17.69 -0.13 31.64
N THR A 4 18.25 1.02 31.32
CA THR A 4 17.72 1.91 30.27
C THR A 4 17.99 1.29 28.90
N LEU A 5 17.07 1.50 27.96
CA LEU A 5 17.26 1.11 26.56
C LEU A 5 18.32 2.00 25.89
N ASP A 6 18.97 1.47 24.85
CA ASP A 6 20.08 2.17 24.17
C ASP A 6 19.61 3.35 23.30
N THR A 7 18.33 3.39 22.89
CA THR A 7 17.78 4.46 22.04
C THR A 7 16.29 4.63 22.30
N TYR A 8 15.86 5.86 22.60
CA TYR A 8 14.46 6.20 22.91
C TYR A 8 14.20 7.68 22.66
N ALA A 9 13.02 7.98 22.10
CA ALA A 9 12.50 9.31 21.80
C ALA A 9 11.00 9.18 21.48
N PRO A 10 10.20 10.26 21.45
CA PRO A 10 10.52 11.61 21.93
C PRO A 10 10.15 11.77 23.40
N TYR A 11 10.99 12.49 24.15
CA TYR A 11 10.64 13.08 25.44
C TYR A 11 10.71 14.60 25.33
N ASP A 12 10.05 15.31 26.23
CA ASP A 12 10.14 16.78 26.32
C ASP A 12 11.43 17.24 27.03
N SER A 13 12.08 16.32 27.76
CA SER A 13 13.28 16.54 28.57
C SER A 13 14.05 15.22 28.78
N GLY A 14 15.34 15.31 29.11
CA GLY A 14 16.22 14.14 29.32
C GLY A 14 16.83 13.57 28.03
N ALA A 15 17.49 12.40 28.12
CA ALA A 15 18.31 11.86 27.02
C ALA A 15 17.52 11.50 25.73
N GLY A 16 16.19 11.39 25.80
CA GLY A 16 15.32 11.18 24.64
C GLY A 16 14.69 12.46 24.07
N ALA A 17 15.07 13.64 24.57
CA ALA A 17 14.53 14.93 24.13
C ALA A 17 15.26 15.52 22.92
N ASP A 18 16.56 15.23 22.77
CA ASP A 18 17.35 15.63 21.60
C ASP A 18 17.15 14.68 20.42
N ALA A 19 15.89 14.48 20.01
CA ALA A 19 15.54 13.70 18.81
C ALA A 19 15.96 14.47 17.54
N ARG A 20 17.27 14.45 17.24
CA ARG A 20 17.83 14.99 15.99
C ARG A 20 17.31 14.19 14.79
N GLU A 21 17.44 14.74 13.60
CA GLU A 21 16.78 14.22 12.39
C GLU A 21 16.94 12.70 12.18
N ASP A 22 18.13 12.16 12.38
CA ASP A 22 18.39 10.72 12.22
C ASP A 22 17.61 9.86 13.22
N LEU A 23 17.55 10.28 14.48
CA LEU A 23 16.79 9.60 15.53
C LEU A 23 15.28 9.77 15.32
N TRP A 24 14.85 10.96 14.91
CA TRP A 24 13.47 11.24 14.52
C TRP A 24 13.02 10.36 13.35
N ARG A 25 13.81 10.23 12.29
CA ARG A 25 13.49 9.37 11.15
C ARG A 25 13.44 7.90 11.55
N GLN A 26 14.33 7.45 12.43
CA GLN A 26 14.27 6.07 12.97
C GLN A 26 12.99 5.85 13.78
N PHE A 27 12.66 6.78 14.68
CA PHE A 27 11.44 6.75 15.46
C PHE A 27 10.20 6.76 14.57
N MET A 28 10.15 7.63 13.57
CA MET A 28 9.02 7.72 12.64
C MET A 28 8.91 6.53 11.69
N ARG A 29 10.03 5.91 11.29
CA ARG A 29 10.01 4.62 10.57
C ARG A 29 9.42 3.50 11.43
N TYR A 30 9.68 3.53 12.74
CA TYR A 30 9.09 2.58 13.68
C TYR A 30 7.60 2.84 13.92
N MET A 31 7.20 4.08 14.25
CA MET A 31 5.80 4.45 14.51
C MET A 31 4.87 4.23 13.31
N LYS A 32 5.35 4.50 12.10
CA LYS A 32 4.60 4.29 10.87
C LYS A 32 4.36 2.80 10.59
N GLY A 33 5.18 1.92 11.12
CA GLY A 33 5.27 0.54 10.67
C GLY A 33 5.62 0.45 9.18
N VAL A 34 5.77 -0.77 8.67
CA VAL A 34 6.01 -1.05 7.24
C VAL A 34 4.78 -0.71 6.37
N GLN A 35 3.74 -0.08 6.93
CA GLN A 35 2.37 -0.11 6.40
C GLN A 35 1.95 1.16 5.66
N PHE A 36 2.62 2.30 5.81
CA PHE A 36 2.30 3.50 5.05
C PHE A 36 3.40 3.81 4.02
N GLY A 37 3.05 4.34 2.85
CA GLY A 37 3.98 4.67 1.75
C GLY A 37 4.69 6.02 1.93
N ASN A 38 5.40 6.49 0.90
CA ASN A 38 5.79 7.91 0.79
C ASN A 38 4.84 8.54 -0.22
N GLY A 39 4.30 9.71 0.05
CA GLY A 39 3.26 10.27 -0.79
C GLY A 39 2.57 11.48 -0.20
N VAL A 40 1.62 12.00 -0.96
CA VAL A 40 0.67 13.02 -0.51
C VAL A 40 -0.54 12.40 0.18
N PHE A 41 -1.11 13.13 1.14
CA PHE A 41 -2.34 12.72 1.83
C PHE A 41 -3.56 13.10 1.00
N ARG A 42 -4.36 12.10 0.58
CA ARG A 42 -5.58 12.31 -0.22
C ARG A 42 -6.63 13.17 0.48
N THR A 43 -6.69 13.08 1.80
CA THR A 43 -7.71 13.74 2.63
C THR A 43 -7.28 15.12 3.14
N ALA A 44 -6.04 15.54 2.90
CA ALA A 44 -5.52 16.81 3.38
C ALA A 44 -5.77 17.94 2.37
N ALA A 45 -6.75 18.81 2.68
CA ALA A 45 -7.12 19.97 1.87
C ALA A 45 -7.34 19.60 0.38
N THR A 46 -6.62 20.24 -0.53
CA THR A 46 -6.64 19.98 -1.98
C THR A 46 -5.53 19.02 -2.42
N ALA A 47 -4.94 18.29 -1.48
CA ALA A 47 -4.03 17.18 -1.74
C ALA A 47 -2.84 17.52 -2.65
N MET A 48 -2.26 18.72 -2.46
CA MET A 48 -1.14 19.25 -3.26
C MET A 48 -1.36 19.13 -4.77
N GLU A 49 -2.60 19.34 -5.23
CA GLU A 49 -2.92 19.35 -6.67
C GLU A 49 -2.05 20.36 -7.41
N VAL A 50 -1.45 19.90 -8.52
CA VAL A 50 -0.70 20.74 -9.45
C VAL A 50 -1.65 21.22 -10.54
N PHE A 51 -1.64 22.52 -10.84
CA PHE A 51 -2.43 23.09 -11.93
C PHE A 51 -1.69 24.26 -12.60
N ALA A 52 -2.20 24.71 -13.73
CA ALA A 52 -1.73 25.92 -14.42
C ALA A 52 -2.92 26.66 -15.07
N ASP A 53 -2.76 27.95 -15.30
CA ASP A 53 -3.82 28.87 -15.70
C ASP A 53 -3.37 29.86 -16.79
N SER A 54 -2.34 29.51 -17.56
CA SER A 54 -1.80 30.30 -18.67
C SER A 54 -1.28 31.69 -18.27
N THR A 55 -0.94 31.92 -16.99
CA THR A 55 -0.41 33.22 -16.53
C THR A 55 1.09 33.39 -16.77
N GLY A 56 1.78 32.37 -17.27
CA GLY A 56 3.21 32.41 -17.58
C GLY A 56 3.84 31.02 -17.63
N MET A 57 5.17 30.97 -17.77
CA MET A 57 5.96 29.73 -17.67
C MET A 57 6.07 29.28 -16.20
N GLN A 58 4.95 28.82 -15.65
CA GLN A 58 4.82 28.44 -14.25
C GLN A 58 3.67 27.46 -14.05
N VAL A 59 3.76 26.71 -12.96
CA VAL A 59 2.67 25.90 -12.42
C VAL A 59 2.42 26.29 -10.97
N LYS A 60 1.27 25.92 -10.44
CA LYS A 60 0.84 26.21 -9.08
C LYS A 60 0.52 24.90 -8.37
N VAL A 61 0.95 24.79 -7.12
CA VAL A 61 0.63 23.66 -6.25
C VAL A 61 -0.28 24.17 -5.15
N ARG A 62 -1.48 23.59 -5.05
CA ARG A 62 -2.46 23.97 -4.03
C ARG A 62 -2.03 23.52 -2.63
N ALA A 63 -2.83 23.89 -1.64
CA ALA A 63 -2.62 23.46 -0.27
C ALA A 63 -2.75 21.92 -0.12
N GLY A 64 -2.06 21.37 0.86
CA GLY A 64 -2.10 19.94 1.15
C GLY A 64 -0.90 19.50 1.99
N GLU A 65 -0.83 18.20 2.22
CA GLU A 65 0.20 17.61 3.08
C GLU A 65 0.86 16.43 2.38
N GLY A 66 2.13 16.20 2.71
CA GLY A 66 2.86 15.05 2.23
C GLY A 66 3.79 14.49 3.27
N TRP A 67 4.23 13.26 2.99
CA TRP A 67 5.15 12.50 3.82
C TRP A 67 6.22 11.84 2.95
N ALA A 68 7.48 12.02 3.33
CA ALA A 68 8.59 11.31 2.72
C ALA A 68 9.65 10.96 3.75
N GLN A 69 9.98 9.67 3.85
CA GLN A 69 11.12 9.15 4.63
C GLN A 69 11.19 9.63 6.09
N GLY A 70 10.04 9.75 6.75
CA GLY A 70 9.98 10.11 8.18
C GLY A 70 9.77 11.60 8.43
N GLN A 71 9.63 12.41 7.37
CA GLN A 71 9.30 13.83 7.47
C GLN A 71 7.90 14.10 6.91
N TRP A 72 7.16 14.93 7.62
CA TRP A 72 5.89 15.52 7.19
C TRP A 72 6.13 16.96 6.75
N GLY A 73 5.34 17.43 5.79
CA GLY A 73 5.26 18.85 5.49
C GLY A 73 3.94 19.23 4.87
N GLN A 74 3.59 20.48 5.13
CA GLN A 74 2.36 21.08 4.70
C GLN A 74 2.64 22.25 3.78
N ASN A 75 1.93 22.27 2.67
CA ASN A 75 1.73 23.48 1.89
C ASN A 75 0.43 24.13 2.35
N VAL A 76 0.50 25.26 3.07
CA VAL A 76 -0.67 25.92 3.65
C VAL A 76 -1.43 26.76 2.62
N THR A 77 -0.69 27.43 1.75
CA THR A 77 -1.22 28.27 0.68
C THR A 77 -0.67 27.82 -0.67
N GLU A 78 -1.31 28.24 -1.75
CA GLU A 78 -0.80 28.00 -3.09
C GLU A 78 0.66 28.48 -3.23
N LYS A 79 1.49 27.64 -3.85
CA LYS A 79 2.87 27.98 -4.20
C LYS A 79 3.03 27.93 -5.72
N THR A 80 3.56 29.01 -6.28
CA THR A 80 3.93 29.07 -7.69
C THR A 80 5.33 28.53 -7.88
N LEU A 81 5.51 27.62 -8.83
CA LEU A 81 6.79 27.06 -9.23
C LEU A 81 7.10 27.49 -10.67
N PRO A 82 8.28 28.06 -10.93
CA PRO A 82 8.66 28.44 -12.28
C PRO A 82 8.93 27.18 -13.12
N ILE A 83 8.56 27.26 -14.40
CA ILE A 83 8.96 26.31 -15.43
C ILE A 83 10.06 26.98 -16.26
N ALA A 84 11.15 26.27 -16.53
CA ALA A 84 12.22 26.80 -17.37
C ALA A 84 11.68 27.18 -18.76
N ALA A 85 12.33 28.13 -19.44
CA ALA A 85 11.91 28.54 -20.79
C ALA A 85 11.77 27.33 -21.73
N ALA A 86 10.75 27.33 -22.58
CA ALA A 86 10.53 26.25 -23.54
C ALA A 86 11.72 26.15 -24.52
N HIS A 87 11.98 24.93 -25.00
CA HIS A 87 13.01 24.73 -26.03
C HIS A 87 12.52 25.31 -27.36
N ALA A 88 13.45 25.77 -28.20
CA ALA A 88 13.10 26.47 -29.44
C ALA A 88 12.42 25.57 -30.49
N THR A 89 12.68 24.26 -30.47
CA THR A 89 12.27 23.35 -31.56
C THR A 89 11.69 22.02 -31.12
N LEU A 90 11.83 21.62 -29.85
CA LEU A 90 11.47 20.29 -29.37
C LEU A 90 10.63 20.41 -28.11
N ALA A 91 9.67 19.51 -27.93
CA ALA A 91 8.90 19.43 -26.69
C ALA A 91 9.72 18.75 -25.59
N ARG A 92 9.33 18.99 -24.33
CA ARG A 92 9.80 18.23 -23.17
C ARG A 92 8.66 18.00 -22.19
N LYS A 93 8.88 17.12 -21.21
CA LYS A 93 7.99 16.95 -20.06
C LYS A 93 8.75 17.29 -18.79
N ASP A 94 8.20 18.13 -17.96
CA ASP A 94 8.76 18.47 -16.64
C ASP A 94 7.95 17.74 -15.56
N ARG A 95 8.56 17.43 -14.41
CA ARG A 95 7.90 16.75 -13.29
C ARG A 95 7.87 17.65 -12.07
N VAL A 96 6.68 17.91 -11.53
CA VAL A 96 6.50 18.57 -10.24
C VAL A 96 6.60 17.54 -9.13
N ILE A 97 7.40 17.85 -8.11
CA ILE A 97 7.74 16.91 -7.04
C ILE A 97 7.64 17.55 -5.66
N LEU A 98 7.52 16.68 -4.66
CA LEU A 98 7.79 16.95 -3.26
C LEU A 98 9.11 16.27 -2.89
N ARG A 99 10.12 17.04 -2.49
CA ARG A 99 11.47 16.57 -2.17
C ARG A 99 11.76 16.71 -0.68
N ASN A 100 12.15 15.61 -0.05
CA ASN A 100 12.87 15.62 1.22
C ASN A 100 14.37 15.62 0.94
N ASP A 101 15.02 16.76 1.19
CA ASP A 101 16.46 16.90 1.02
C ASP A 101 17.16 16.73 2.37
N PHE A 102 17.92 15.64 2.50
CA PHE A 102 18.63 15.27 3.73
C PHE A 102 20.00 15.97 3.86
N THR A 103 20.41 16.72 2.83
CA THR A 103 21.66 17.48 2.87
C THR A 103 21.43 18.90 3.38
N LEU A 104 20.29 19.48 3.01
CA LEU A 104 19.85 20.81 3.44
C LEU A 104 18.80 20.77 4.56
N ASN A 105 18.35 19.57 4.95
CA ASN A 105 17.36 19.32 5.98
C ASN A 105 16.07 20.11 5.76
N ARG A 106 15.51 19.99 4.55
CA ARG A 106 14.28 20.70 4.16
C ARG A 106 13.34 19.82 3.36
N PHE A 107 12.05 20.09 3.49
CA PHE A 107 11.00 19.43 2.74
C PHE A 107 10.30 20.46 1.84
N GLU A 108 10.42 20.28 0.54
CA GLU A 108 10.14 21.35 -0.43
C GLU A 108 9.42 20.86 -1.69
N LEU A 109 8.79 21.80 -2.39
CA LEU A 109 8.27 21.59 -3.74
C LEU A 109 9.33 22.00 -4.75
N ASP A 110 9.50 21.21 -5.80
CA ASP A 110 10.45 21.50 -6.87
C ASP A 110 9.94 21.00 -8.24
N VAL A 111 10.59 21.44 -9.31
CA VAL A 111 10.34 21.01 -10.69
C VAL A 111 11.60 20.37 -11.25
N LEU A 112 11.52 19.07 -11.54
CA LEU A 112 12.53 18.39 -12.34
C LEU A 112 12.29 18.78 -13.81
N THR A 113 13.22 19.56 -14.37
CA THR A 113 13.19 19.91 -15.79
C THR A 113 13.57 18.70 -16.64
N GLY A 114 12.78 18.40 -17.66
CA GLY A 114 13.04 17.33 -18.60
C GLY A 114 13.99 17.69 -19.73
N THR A 115 14.32 16.66 -20.50
CA THR A 115 15.16 16.79 -21.69
C THR A 115 14.28 16.96 -22.92
N ALA A 116 14.59 17.95 -23.76
CA ALA A 116 13.87 18.17 -25.00
C ALA A 116 14.13 17.05 -26.00
N ALA A 117 13.07 16.45 -26.55
CA ALA A 117 13.15 15.29 -27.44
C ALA A 117 11.92 15.22 -28.37
N GLY A 118 12.02 14.46 -29.46
CA GLY A 118 10.86 14.19 -30.33
C GLY A 118 9.77 13.34 -29.68
N SER A 119 10.13 12.57 -28.65
CA SER A 119 9.21 11.82 -27.80
C SER A 119 9.63 11.98 -26.33
N PRO A 120 9.26 13.10 -25.68
CA PRO A 120 9.75 13.42 -24.35
C PRO A 120 9.10 12.56 -23.27
N THR A 121 9.88 12.23 -22.25
CA THR A 121 9.46 11.45 -21.08
C THR A 121 9.64 12.27 -19.80
N LEU A 122 8.88 11.95 -18.75
CA LEU A 122 9.06 12.59 -17.46
C LEU A 122 10.42 12.23 -16.86
N PRO A 123 11.15 13.20 -16.26
CA PRO A 123 12.35 12.92 -15.47
C PRO A 123 12.10 11.84 -14.41
N PRO A 124 13.05 10.94 -14.16
CA PRO A 124 12.94 9.97 -13.07
C PRO A 124 13.05 10.68 -11.72
N LEU A 125 12.42 10.12 -10.69
CA LEU A 125 12.56 10.57 -9.31
C LEU A 125 13.92 10.13 -8.74
N THR A 126 14.56 11.00 -7.96
CA THR A 126 15.76 10.67 -7.19
C THR A 126 15.36 10.20 -5.78
N GLN A 127 15.65 8.95 -5.48
CA GLN A 127 15.36 8.32 -4.20
C GLN A 127 16.62 7.62 -3.67
N ASN A 128 17.35 8.31 -2.80
CA ASN A 128 18.63 7.82 -2.26
C ASN A 128 18.87 8.36 -0.84
N THR A 129 20.11 8.24 -0.36
CA THR A 129 20.52 8.67 0.98
C THR A 129 20.70 10.17 1.13
N SER A 130 20.75 10.93 0.03
CA SER A 130 20.91 12.40 0.04
C SER A 130 19.57 13.12 -0.14
N LYS A 131 18.62 12.52 -0.87
CA LYS A 131 17.26 13.06 -1.02
C LYS A 131 16.25 11.97 -1.36
N TRP A 132 14.99 12.25 -1.07
CA TRP A 132 13.87 11.41 -1.46
C TRP A 132 12.76 12.24 -2.12
N GLU A 133 12.45 11.92 -3.37
CA GLU A 133 11.46 12.64 -4.17
C GLU A 133 10.18 11.82 -4.38
N VAL A 134 9.05 12.52 -4.36
CA VAL A 134 7.70 12.00 -4.55
C VAL A 134 7.04 12.79 -5.68
N GLY A 135 6.40 12.10 -6.64
CA GLY A 135 5.72 12.77 -7.76
C GLY A 135 4.44 13.47 -7.32
N LEU A 136 4.17 14.65 -7.89
CA LEU A 136 2.93 15.41 -7.72
C LEU A 136 2.19 15.64 -9.04
N GLY A 137 2.91 15.85 -10.14
CA GLY A 137 2.28 16.15 -11.42
C GLY A 137 3.29 16.13 -12.56
N GLY A 138 2.78 15.98 -13.77
CA GLY A 138 3.55 16.17 -15.00
C GLY A 138 3.11 17.42 -15.73
N VAL A 139 4.06 18.04 -16.44
CA VAL A 139 3.84 19.24 -17.25
C VAL A 139 4.36 18.99 -18.65
N ASP A 140 3.48 19.06 -19.64
CA ASP A 140 3.84 19.06 -21.05
C ASP A 140 4.30 20.46 -21.46
N VAL A 141 5.55 20.58 -21.90
CA VAL A 141 6.15 21.83 -22.38
C VAL A 141 6.46 21.70 -23.88
N PRO A 142 5.50 22.00 -24.76
CA PRO A 142 5.72 22.19 -26.20
C PRO A 142 6.86 23.17 -26.51
N ALA A 143 7.37 23.07 -27.74
CA ALA A 143 8.38 24.02 -28.22
C ALA A 143 7.80 25.43 -28.32
N LEU A 144 8.63 26.44 -28.03
CA LEU A 144 8.29 27.87 -28.10
C LEU A 144 7.19 28.36 -27.14
N ASP A 145 6.70 27.51 -26.25
CA ASP A 145 5.71 27.92 -25.25
C ASP A 145 6.21 29.07 -24.37
N THR A 146 5.31 30.02 -24.14
CA THR A 146 5.52 31.18 -23.24
C THR A 146 4.58 31.17 -22.04
N SER A 147 3.66 30.21 -21.99
CA SER A 147 2.76 29.98 -20.86
C SER A 147 2.34 28.51 -20.77
N ILE A 148 2.12 28.01 -19.55
CA ILE A 148 1.57 26.67 -19.33
C ILE A 148 0.07 26.78 -19.02
N GLY A 149 -0.76 26.11 -19.81
CA GLY A 149 -2.21 26.01 -19.60
C GLY A 149 -2.63 24.77 -18.82
N ALA A 150 -3.89 24.76 -18.35
CA ALA A 150 -4.43 23.66 -17.54
C ALA A 150 -4.35 22.29 -18.23
N ALA A 151 -4.59 22.23 -19.54
CA ALA A 151 -4.54 20.98 -20.31
C ALA A 151 -3.13 20.40 -20.47
N GLN A 152 -2.09 21.19 -20.17
CA GLN A 152 -0.69 20.77 -20.21
C GLN A 152 -0.23 20.18 -18.87
N VAL A 153 -1.06 20.22 -17.83
CA VAL A 153 -0.77 19.65 -16.52
C VAL A 153 -1.61 18.40 -16.34
N PHE A 154 -0.97 17.31 -15.93
CA PHE A 154 -1.65 16.05 -15.64
C PHE A 154 -1.23 15.50 -14.27
N ASP A 155 -2.17 14.82 -13.62
CA ASP A 155 -1.94 14.25 -12.29
C ASP A 155 -0.90 13.12 -12.36
N ASN A 156 0.11 13.22 -11.51
CA ASN A 156 1.08 12.15 -11.29
C ASN A 156 1.45 12.04 -9.80
N ARG A 157 0.47 12.30 -8.93
CA ARG A 157 0.61 12.22 -7.48
C ARG A 157 0.88 10.78 -7.06
N THR A 158 1.94 10.60 -6.29
CA THR A 158 2.14 9.37 -5.51
C THR A 158 1.42 9.54 -4.18
N TRP A 159 0.46 8.69 -3.90
CA TRP A 159 -0.35 8.78 -2.70
C TRP A 159 0.21 7.91 -1.59
N ILE A 160 0.14 8.41 -0.36
CA ILE A 160 0.68 7.68 0.80
C ILE A 160 -0.05 6.35 1.05
N ASP A 161 -1.32 6.27 0.65
CA ASP A 161 -2.21 5.12 0.84
C ASP A 161 -2.10 4.04 -0.26
N ASP A 162 -1.35 4.31 -1.33
CA ASP A 162 -1.22 3.36 -2.45
C ASP A 162 -0.15 2.28 -2.20
N ALA A 163 0.58 2.37 -1.08
CA ALA A 163 1.53 1.33 -0.68
C ALA A 163 0.78 0.09 -0.19
N PRO A 164 1.25 -1.13 -0.56
CA PRO A 164 0.60 -2.35 -0.11
C PRO A 164 0.75 -2.51 1.41
N VAL A 165 -0.37 -2.68 2.11
CA VAL A 165 -0.40 -3.02 3.53
C VAL A 165 -0.30 -4.53 3.62
N VAL A 166 0.74 -5.05 4.29
CA VAL A 166 0.99 -6.49 4.39
C VAL A 166 0.87 -6.95 5.84
N ALA A 167 0.06 -7.98 6.04
CA ALA A 167 0.00 -8.77 7.26
C ALA A 167 0.72 -10.11 7.05
N ARG A 168 1.48 -10.56 8.06
CA ARG A 168 2.19 -11.85 8.06
C ARG A 168 1.94 -12.60 9.35
N LYS A 169 1.54 -13.87 9.25
CA LYS A 169 1.44 -14.76 10.44
C LYS A 169 2.82 -15.02 11.03
N THR A 170 2.93 -14.83 12.34
CA THR A 170 4.15 -15.15 13.11
C THR A 170 4.05 -16.48 13.84
N SER A 171 2.85 -17.05 13.94
CA SER A 171 2.59 -18.34 14.59
C SER A 171 1.57 -19.18 13.81
N ASN A 172 1.63 -20.50 13.99
CA ASN A 172 0.67 -21.41 13.40
C ASN A 172 -0.69 -21.26 14.09
N LYS A 173 -1.77 -21.42 13.34
CA LYS A 173 -3.14 -21.58 13.85
C LYS A 173 -3.60 -23.01 13.54
N THR A 174 -4.03 -23.74 14.55
CA THR A 174 -4.58 -25.09 14.40
C THR A 174 -6.08 -25.05 14.59
N VAL A 175 -6.81 -25.73 13.72
CA VAL A 175 -8.24 -26.02 13.85
C VAL A 175 -8.39 -27.54 13.91
N ASN A 176 -9.04 -28.03 14.97
CA ASN A 176 -9.27 -29.44 15.22
C ASN A 176 -10.75 -29.65 15.53
N ASN A 177 -11.38 -30.61 14.85
CA ASN A 177 -12.77 -31.00 15.03
C ASN A 177 -13.76 -29.83 15.01
N ASP A 178 -13.55 -28.86 14.10
CA ASP A 178 -14.41 -27.69 13.96
C ASP A 178 -14.45 -27.21 12.49
N ASN A 179 -15.67 -27.09 11.96
CA ASN A 179 -15.97 -26.63 10.61
C ASN A 179 -16.76 -25.30 10.58
N VAL A 180 -16.99 -24.69 11.73
CA VAL A 180 -17.73 -23.43 11.85
C VAL A 180 -16.79 -22.27 11.52
N ILE A 181 -16.67 -21.94 10.23
CA ILE A 181 -15.72 -20.94 9.73
C ILE A 181 -15.83 -19.57 10.40
N ALA A 182 -17.02 -19.18 10.85
CA ALA A 182 -17.24 -17.91 11.56
C ALA A 182 -16.47 -17.81 12.88
N ASN A 183 -16.20 -18.94 13.56
CA ASN A 183 -15.41 -18.99 14.79
C ASN A 183 -13.91 -18.72 14.53
N HIS A 184 -13.46 -18.88 13.28
CA HIS A 184 -12.05 -19.00 12.96
C HIS A 184 -11.51 -17.85 12.12
N THR A 185 -11.87 -16.61 12.46
CA THR A 185 -11.13 -15.44 11.97
C THR A 185 -9.67 -15.50 12.45
N ASP A 186 -8.71 -15.33 11.54
CA ASP A 186 -7.31 -15.23 11.92
C ASP A 186 -7.04 -13.88 12.58
N THR A 187 -6.25 -13.89 13.65
CA THR A 187 -5.98 -12.68 14.46
C THR A 187 -4.77 -11.89 13.98
N GLN A 188 -4.02 -12.40 13.00
CA GLN A 188 -2.79 -11.77 12.49
C GLN A 188 -2.91 -11.34 11.02
N LEU A 189 -3.71 -12.03 10.21
CA LEU A 189 -4.01 -11.67 8.81
C LEU A 189 -5.15 -10.66 8.73
N LEU A 190 -4.90 -9.45 9.24
CA LEU A 190 -5.89 -8.37 9.38
C LEU A 190 -5.34 -7.01 8.91
N PRO A 191 -4.90 -6.84 7.65
CA PRO A 191 -4.53 -5.52 7.16
C PRO A 191 -5.75 -4.58 7.14
N LEU A 192 -5.53 -3.33 7.54
CA LEU A 192 -6.59 -2.34 7.75
C LEU A 192 -6.95 -1.62 6.45
N MET A 193 -8.25 -1.51 6.18
CA MET A 193 -8.81 -0.72 5.08
C MET A 193 -9.52 0.52 5.61
N SER A 194 -9.40 1.62 4.85
CA SER A 194 -10.19 2.83 5.08
C SER A 194 -11.62 2.65 4.58
N ALA A 195 -12.53 3.49 5.06
CA ALA A 195 -13.89 3.60 4.50
C ALA A 195 -13.84 4.22 3.08
N ASN A 196 -14.89 3.97 2.28
CA ASN A 196 -15.11 4.56 0.96
C ASN A 196 -13.90 4.41 0.01
N ALA A 197 -13.34 3.21 -0.06
CA ALA A 197 -12.16 2.90 -0.83
C ALA A 197 -12.26 1.51 -1.47
N THR A 198 -11.60 1.32 -2.62
CA THR A 198 -11.48 0.01 -3.27
C THR A 198 -10.03 -0.45 -3.22
N TYR A 199 -9.85 -1.73 -2.89
CA TYR A 199 -8.56 -2.39 -2.78
C TYR A 199 -8.51 -3.62 -3.68
N THR A 200 -7.33 -3.97 -4.17
CA THR A 200 -7.00 -5.34 -4.53
C THR A 200 -6.39 -6.03 -3.32
N PHE A 201 -6.53 -7.36 -3.25
CA PHE A 201 -5.86 -8.15 -2.20
C PHE A 201 -5.26 -9.44 -2.76
N GLU A 202 -4.20 -9.90 -2.10
CA GLU A 202 -3.59 -11.20 -2.32
C GLU A 202 -3.26 -11.86 -0.97
N ALA A 203 -3.72 -13.09 -0.79
CA ALA A 203 -3.38 -13.93 0.34
C ALA A 203 -2.54 -15.12 -0.15
N PHE A 204 -1.38 -15.34 0.46
CA PHE A 204 -0.61 -16.57 0.31
C PHE A 204 -0.76 -17.39 1.59
N LEU A 205 -1.63 -18.39 1.56
CA LEU A 205 -2.01 -19.17 2.73
C LEU A 205 -1.33 -20.55 2.66
N ILE A 206 -0.35 -20.77 3.52
CA ILE A 206 0.32 -22.06 3.65
C ILE A 206 -0.45 -22.89 4.66
N TYR A 207 -0.92 -24.07 4.28
CA TYR A 207 -1.67 -24.93 5.18
C TYR A 207 -1.33 -26.41 4.98
N SER A 208 -1.76 -27.23 5.95
CA SER A 208 -1.86 -28.68 5.81
C SER A 208 -3.16 -29.17 6.43
N ALA A 209 -3.71 -30.23 5.86
CA ALA A 209 -4.90 -30.94 6.34
C ALA A 209 -4.89 -32.35 5.72
N THR A 210 -5.65 -33.28 6.30
CA THR A 210 -5.88 -34.58 5.63
C THR A 210 -6.67 -34.36 4.34
N THR A 211 -6.66 -35.36 3.46
CA THR A 211 -7.44 -35.36 2.22
C THR A 211 -8.95 -35.52 2.47
N THR A 212 -9.36 -35.77 3.72
CA THR A 212 -10.77 -35.90 4.14
C THR A 212 -11.25 -34.67 4.89
N ALA A 213 -10.38 -34.04 5.69
CA ALA A 213 -10.66 -32.78 6.37
C ALA A 213 -10.89 -31.65 5.36
N ASP A 214 -10.00 -31.53 4.36
CA ASP A 214 -9.79 -30.33 3.53
C ASP A 214 -9.83 -29.03 4.37
N VAL A 215 -9.76 -27.86 3.74
CA VAL A 215 -9.93 -26.58 4.47
C VAL A 215 -10.97 -25.71 3.80
N ARG A 216 -11.75 -25.01 4.62
CA ARG A 216 -12.60 -23.91 4.18
C ARG A 216 -11.90 -22.60 4.45
N ILE A 217 -11.86 -21.74 3.45
CA ILE A 217 -11.19 -20.45 3.47
C ILE A 217 -12.16 -19.39 2.97
N THR A 218 -12.14 -18.22 3.58
CA THR A 218 -12.79 -17.03 3.03
C THR A 218 -12.03 -15.77 3.41
N ALA A 219 -12.18 -14.70 2.63
CA ALA A 219 -11.79 -13.35 2.99
C ALA A 219 -13.06 -12.52 3.23
N VAL A 220 -13.12 -11.83 4.36
CA VAL A 220 -14.28 -11.06 4.82
C VAL A 220 -13.83 -9.63 5.10
N GLY A 221 -14.42 -8.67 4.40
CA GLY A 221 -14.20 -7.25 4.67
C GLY A 221 -15.00 -6.73 5.88
N PRO A 222 -14.87 -5.45 6.23
CA PRO A 222 -15.72 -4.82 7.24
C PRO A 222 -17.19 -4.84 6.82
N THR A 223 -18.09 -4.56 7.77
CA THR A 223 -19.53 -4.55 7.53
C THR A 223 -19.90 -3.72 6.30
N GLY A 224 -20.66 -4.33 5.38
CA GLY A 224 -21.10 -3.70 4.13
C GLY A 224 -20.06 -3.68 3.01
N ALA A 225 -18.85 -4.20 3.23
CA ALA A 225 -17.87 -4.33 2.16
C ALA A 225 -18.32 -5.36 1.12
N THR A 226 -18.14 -5.02 -0.15
CA THR A 226 -18.46 -5.88 -1.30
C THR A 226 -17.20 -6.12 -2.13
N GLY A 227 -17.23 -7.11 -3.02
CA GLY A 227 -16.10 -7.34 -3.92
C GLY A 227 -16.12 -8.74 -4.48
N GLN A 228 -15.02 -9.13 -5.10
CA GLN A 228 -14.86 -10.44 -5.71
C GLN A 228 -13.64 -11.16 -5.12
N ILE A 229 -13.71 -12.48 -5.07
CA ILE A 229 -12.63 -13.37 -4.64
C ILE A 229 -12.48 -14.51 -5.64
N CYS A 230 -11.23 -14.86 -5.94
CA CYS A 230 -10.85 -16.00 -6.74
C CYS A 230 -9.83 -16.82 -5.92
N PRO A 231 -10.16 -18.07 -5.56
CA PRO A 231 -9.16 -18.97 -5.00
C PRO A 231 -8.25 -19.48 -6.12
N ALA A 232 -7.05 -19.90 -5.74
CA ALA A 232 -6.16 -20.73 -6.52
C ALA A 232 -5.46 -21.67 -5.53
N GLY A 233 -6.14 -22.79 -5.25
CA GLY A 233 -5.68 -23.86 -4.39
C GLY A 233 -6.16 -25.20 -4.95
N LEU A 234 -5.65 -26.29 -4.38
CA LEU A 234 -6.06 -27.64 -4.77
C LEU A 234 -7.58 -27.80 -4.67
N VAL A 235 -8.18 -28.53 -5.60
CA VAL A 235 -9.57 -28.99 -5.50
C VAL A 235 -9.75 -29.95 -4.31
N PHE A 236 -11.00 -30.09 -3.85
CA PHE A 236 -11.34 -30.97 -2.72
C PHE A 236 -10.95 -32.44 -2.97
N GLY A 237 -10.54 -33.14 -1.92
CA GLY A 237 -10.14 -34.55 -2.01
C GLY A 237 -8.85 -34.82 -2.79
N ALA A 238 -8.00 -33.81 -2.99
CA ALA A 238 -6.70 -33.98 -3.66
C ALA A 238 -5.83 -35.05 -2.96
N GLY A 239 -5.34 -36.04 -3.69
CA GLY A 239 -4.51 -37.12 -3.14
C GLY A 239 -3.04 -36.78 -2.92
N GLY A 240 -2.62 -35.56 -3.29
CA GLY A 240 -1.22 -35.12 -3.26
C GLY A 240 -1.07 -33.65 -3.60
N ILE A 241 0.17 -33.18 -3.76
CA ILE A 241 0.49 -31.75 -3.96
C ILE A 241 0.29 -31.24 -5.40
N GLY A 242 -0.01 -32.13 -6.35
CA GLY A 242 -0.35 -31.80 -7.73
C GLY A 242 -1.76 -32.29 -8.05
N ALA A 243 -2.67 -31.36 -8.37
CA ALA A 243 -4.04 -31.62 -8.78
C ALA A 243 -4.58 -30.42 -9.58
N ASP A 244 -5.85 -30.50 -9.96
CA ASP A 244 -6.57 -29.36 -10.52
C ASP A 244 -6.65 -28.22 -9.49
N ILE A 245 -6.74 -26.99 -10.01
CA ILE A 245 -6.93 -25.79 -9.20
C ILE A 245 -8.29 -25.17 -9.48
N GLU A 246 -8.98 -24.74 -8.44
CA GLU A 246 -10.19 -23.92 -8.58
C GLU A 246 -9.77 -22.52 -9.00
N MET A 247 -10.46 -21.93 -9.99
CA MET A 247 -10.21 -20.57 -10.49
C MET A 247 -11.51 -19.78 -10.74
N GLY A 248 -12.64 -20.22 -10.17
CA GLY A 248 -13.89 -19.47 -10.22
C GLY A 248 -13.78 -18.09 -9.54
N VAL A 249 -14.61 -17.15 -9.99
CA VAL A 249 -14.78 -15.84 -9.35
C VAL A 249 -16.07 -15.87 -8.56
N PHE A 250 -15.99 -15.53 -7.28
CA PHE A 250 -17.08 -15.56 -6.32
C PHE A 250 -17.20 -14.21 -5.60
N ASP A 251 -18.32 -13.97 -4.92
CA ASP A 251 -18.49 -12.76 -4.11
C ASP A 251 -17.59 -12.81 -2.87
N LEU A 252 -17.08 -11.66 -2.45
CA LEU A 252 -16.34 -11.52 -1.18
C LEU A 252 -17.17 -12.08 -0.01
N GLY A 253 -16.53 -12.84 0.88
CA GLY A 253 -17.20 -13.53 1.99
C GLY A 253 -17.76 -14.91 1.63
N THR A 254 -17.76 -15.31 0.35
CA THR A 254 -18.06 -16.69 -0.04
C THR A 254 -17.09 -17.65 0.63
N THR A 255 -17.60 -18.74 1.20
CA THR A 255 -16.77 -19.81 1.76
C THR A 255 -16.30 -20.73 0.65
N LEU A 256 -15.00 -20.82 0.47
CA LEU A 256 -14.34 -21.59 -0.57
C LEU A 256 -13.66 -22.80 0.06
N VAL A 257 -13.48 -23.87 -0.69
CA VAL A 257 -12.72 -25.06 -0.25
C VAL A 257 -11.35 -25.05 -0.91
N SER A 258 -10.31 -25.41 -0.15
CA SER A 258 -9.00 -25.74 -0.69
C SER A 258 -8.59 -27.13 -0.15
N GLY A 259 -8.19 -28.02 -1.05
CA GLY A 259 -7.95 -29.42 -0.74
C GLY A 259 -6.67 -29.69 0.04
N GLY A 260 -6.74 -30.53 1.07
CA GLY A 260 -5.57 -31.01 1.80
C GLY A 260 -4.84 -32.10 1.02
N ALA A 261 -3.51 -32.19 1.19
CA ALA A 261 -2.66 -33.21 0.56
C ALA A 261 -2.10 -34.23 1.57
N GLY A 262 -2.81 -34.41 2.70
CA GLY A 262 -2.38 -35.26 3.81
C GLY A 262 -1.87 -34.46 5.01
N ALA A 263 -2.09 -34.99 6.21
CA ALA A 263 -1.68 -34.35 7.45
C ALA A 263 -0.17 -34.05 7.45
N GLY A 264 0.20 -32.81 7.75
CA GLY A 264 1.60 -32.36 7.75
C GLY A 264 2.18 -32.04 6.36
N THR A 265 1.55 -32.46 5.26
CA THR A 265 1.95 -32.09 3.91
C THR A 265 1.51 -30.65 3.62
N LYS A 266 2.48 -29.75 3.46
CA LYS A 266 2.20 -28.34 3.20
C LYS A 266 1.79 -28.13 1.74
N VAL A 267 0.70 -27.40 1.57
CA VAL A 267 0.20 -26.86 0.31
C VAL A 267 -0.09 -25.38 0.48
N ALA A 268 -0.36 -24.68 -0.62
CA ALA A 268 -0.72 -23.28 -0.61
C ALA A 268 -2.09 -23.05 -1.26
N SER A 269 -2.84 -22.10 -0.73
CA SER A 269 -4.00 -21.50 -1.40
C SER A 269 -3.72 -20.02 -1.59
N LEU A 270 -3.79 -19.58 -2.84
CA LEU A 270 -3.72 -18.18 -3.21
C LEU A 270 -5.14 -17.63 -3.25
N LEU A 271 -5.48 -16.65 -2.41
CA LEU A 271 -6.73 -15.91 -2.57
C LEU A 271 -6.43 -14.56 -3.18
N ARG A 272 -7.09 -14.22 -4.29
CA ARG A 272 -6.94 -12.92 -4.93
C ARG A 272 -8.30 -12.30 -5.14
N GLY A 273 -8.36 -10.98 -5.16
CA GLY A 273 -9.64 -10.33 -5.40
C GLY A 273 -9.63 -8.83 -5.23
N THR A 274 -10.83 -8.28 -5.21
CA THR A 274 -11.13 -6.89 -4.93
C THR A 274 -12.02 -6.78 -3.71
N VAL A 275 -11.90 -5.67 -2.99
CA VAL A 275 -12.80 -5.31 -1.90
C VAL A 275 -13.04 -3.81 -1.92
N THR A 276 -14.30 -3.42 -1.95
CA THR A 276 -14.77 -2.05 -1.83
C THR A 276 -15.41 -1.88 -0.47
N THR A 277 -14.88 -0.96 0.32
CA THR A 277 -15.45 -0.53 1.59
C THR A 277 -16.42 0.62 1.35
N LEU A 278 -17.51 0.63 2.10
CA LEU A 278 -18.47 1.75 2.16
C LEU A 278 -18.16 2.60 3.40
N ASP A 279 -19.17 3.03 4.15
CA ASP A 279 -19.04 3.94 5.29
C ASP A 279 -18.25 3.37 6.49
N THR A 280 -17.93 2.06 6.49
CA THR A 280 -17.24 1.40 7.59
C THR A 280 -15.80 1.04 7.20
N ALA A 281 -14.83 1.65 7.89
CA ALA A 281 -13.43 1.23 7.87
C ALA A 281 -13.22 -0.05 8.70
N GLY A 282 -12.20 -0.83 8.39
CA GLY A 282 -11.88 -2.04 9.15
C GLY A 282 -11.00 -3.02 8.39
N PRO A 283 -10.62 -4.14 9.02
CA PRO A 283 -9.69 -5.09 8.42
C PRO A 283 -10.34 -5.92 7.32
N LEU A 284 -9.53 -6.36 6.36
CA LEU A 284 -9.84 -7.56 5.57
C LEU A 284 -9.34 -8.77 6.37
N GLY A 285 -10.25 -9.65 6.78
CA GLY A 285 -9.91 -10.83 7.59
C GLY A 285 -9.98 -12.12 6.81
N VAL A 286 -8.98 -12.98 6.97
CA VAL A 286 -9.04 -14.38 6.51
C VAL A 286 -9.67 -15.25 7.59
N ARG A 287 -10.62 -16.09 7.21
CA ARG A 287 -11.13 -17.17 8.05
C ARG A 287 -10.68 -18.52 7.51
N PHE A 288 -10.35 -19.43 8.41
CA PHE A 288 -9.78 -20.74 8.08
C PHE A 288 -10.35 -21.80 9.03
N ALA A 289 -11.02 -22.81 8.51
CA ALA A 289 -11.56 -23.93 9.29
C ALA A 289 -11.44 -25.24 8.50
N GLN A 290 -11.78 -26.38 9.10
CA GLN A 290 -11.89 -27.63 8.35
C GLN A 290 -13.13 -27.60 7.43
N ASN A 291 -13.09 -28.36 6.34
CA ASN A 291 -14.28 -28.54 5.49
C ASN A 291 -15.29 -29.49 6.13
N GLY A 292 -14.82 -30.62 6.66
CA GLY A 292 -15.56 -31.49 7.58
C GLY A 292 -14.93 -31.43 8.96
N ALA A 293 -15.73 -31.37 10.03
CA ALA A 293 -15.18 -31.47 11.38
C ALA A 293 -14.62 -32.87 11.58
N GLU A 294 -13.32 -32.96 11.85
CA GLU A 294 -12.65 -34.23 12.16
C GLU A 294 -11.51 -34.04 13.15
N VAL A 295 -11.12 -35.13 13.82
CA VAL A 295 -10.12 -35.12 14.90
C VAL A 295 -8.68 -34.89 14.43
N SER A 296 -8.43 -34.82 13.12
CA SER A 296 -7.13 -34.44 12.56
C SER A 296 -6.95 -32.93 12.58
N ASP A 297 -5.72 -32.46 12.69
CA ASP A 297 -5.44 -31.02 12.63
C ASP A 297 -5.48 -30.49 11.19
N ALA A 298 -6.18 -29.37 11.00
CA ALA A 298 -5.93 -28.45 9.90
C ALA A 298 -5.09 -27.28 10.43
N ILE A 299 -3.94 -27.03 9.82
CA ILE A 299 -2.97 -26.05 10.31
C ILE A 299 -2.76 -24.97 9.26
N LEU A 300 -3.04 -23.72 9.61
CA LEU A 300 -2.60 -22.54 8.86
C LEU A 300 -1.25 -22.07 9.43
N TYR A 301 -0.19 -22.16 8.63
CA TYR A 301 1.17 -21.96 9.10
C TYR A 301 1.57 -20.48 9.21
N ALA A 302 2.56 -20.21 10.08
CA ALA A 302 3.35 -18.99 10.05
C ALA A 302 3.98 -18.76 8.66
N GLN A 303 4.35 -17.51 8.36
CA GLN A 303 4.76 -17.03 7.03
C GLN A 303 3.64 -16.94 5.99
N SER A 304 2.41 -17.39 6.28
CA SER A 304 1.26 -17.00 5.47
C SER A 304 1.10 -15.48 5.49
N THR A 305 0.73 -14.89 4.37
CA THR A 305 0.59 -13.44 4.21
C THR A 305 -0.76 -13.07 3.64
N LEU A 306 -1.17 -11.83 3.93
CA LEU A 306 -2.29 -11.16 3.31
C LEU A 306 -1.86 -9.72 3.03
N SER A 307 -1.88 -9.32 1.76
CA SER A 307 -1.64 -7.94 1.35
C SER A 307 -2.89 -7.33 0.76
N ILE A 308 -3.06 -6.03 0.99
CA ILE A 308 -4.06 -5.20 0.33
C ILE A 308 -3.36 -4.00 -0.30
N GLN A 309 -3.86 -3.54 -1.44
CA GLN A 309 -3.39 -2.32 -2.07
C GLN A 309 -4.59 -1.50 -2.51
N ARG A 310 -4.64 -0.22 -2.10
CA ARG A 310 -5.72 0.67 -2.53
C ARG A 310 -5.58 0.96 -4.02
N ILE A 311 -6.70 0.92 -4.73
CA ILE A 311 -6.79 1.20 -6.17
C ILE A 311 -7.82 2.29 -6.52
N ALA A 312 -8.73 2.64 -5.59
CA ALA A 312 -9.63 3.80 -5.69
C ALA A 312 -10.00 4.31 -4.28
#